data_AF-A0A942HX82-F1
#
_entry.id   AF-A0A942HX82-F1
#
_cell.length_a   1.000
_cell.length_b   1.000
_cell.length_c   1.000
_cell.angle_alpha   90.00
_cell.angle_beta   90.00
_cell.angle_gamma   90.00
#
_symmetry.space_group_name_H-M   'P 1'
#
loop_
_entity.id
_entity.type
_entity.pdbx_description
1 polymer ?
#
loop_
_entity_poly.entity_id
_entity_poly.type
_entity_poly.pdbx_seq_one_letter_code
_entity_poly.pdbx_strand_id
1 'polypeptide(L)'
;MKSIFAKTTMIACSVYLLSACSDANMRFMQNGSEVLKSETPAADGWIPGQEPTPAPVVDPTPVVDPTPVVDPTPVVDPTPAPTPVATPTPVVVVPTPTPVPPTPTPVVVVPTPTATPVPATPTPVPATPTPVPPTPTPVVVVPTPTPVPPTPTPTPVAKDDCVEAGLSQKACYLAKIMALGCPLRDSVPASYRAPSRATIISYMDRCDANAYPYTAPTAAQLDVINKLIDPNSDAFRKYIFTGLYYKPPYTDEFKKYFGIELYNAEYVFCDNYGVPPGSGSILPKEAINNDHYVMDKAYKAANVYAGQIQACVYDSKSH
;
A
#
# COMPACT_ATOMS: atom_id res chain seq x y z
N MET A 1 57.82 -24.78 -38.18
CA MET A 1 58.23 -23.86 -37.09
C MET A 1 58.32 -22.44 -37.64
N LYS A 2 57.35 -21.58 -37.33
CA LYS A 2 57.42 -20.12 -37.55
C LYS A 2 56.73 -19.43 -36.37
N SER A 3 57.47 -18.50 -35.79
CA SER A 3 57.18 -17.68 -34.62
C SER A 3 56.24 -16.52 -34.96
N ILE A 4 55.30 -16.18 -34.06
CA ILE A 4 54.76 -14.82 -33.90
C ILE A 4 54.57 -14.53 -32.40
N PHE A 5 55.28 -13.51 -31.94
CA PHE A 5 55.15 -12.81 -30.65
C PHE A 5 54.24 -11.58 -30.82
N ALA A 6 53.66 -11.13 -29.69
CA ALA A 6 53.16 -9.77 -29.35
C ALA A 6 51.65 -9.75 -29.03
N LYS A 7 51.13 -9.00 -28.06
CA LYS A 7 51.69 -8.14 -27.00
C LYS A 7 50.54 -7.87 -26.02
N THR A 8 50.86 -7.82 -24.73
CA THR A 8 50.03 -7.36 -23.62
C THR A 8 49.76 -5.86 -23.72
N THR A 9 48.50 -5.43 -23.57
CA THR A 9 48.14 -4.05 -23.22
C THR A 9 47.02 -4.09 -22.16
N MET A 10 47.39 -3.88 -20.90
CA MET A 10 46.46 -3.45 -19.85
C MET A 10 46.19 -1.96 -20.05
N ILE A 11 44.93 -1.55 -20.12
CA ILE A 11 44.52 -0.15 -20.01
C ILE A 11 44.01 0.05 -18.58
N ALA A 12 44.82 0.76 -17.80
CA ALA A 12 44.39 1.41 -16.57
C ALA A 12 43.50 2.60 -16.91
N CYS A 13 42.35 2.74 -16.25
CA CYS A 13 41.54 3.95 -16.31
C CYS A 13 41.45 4.54 -14.89
N SER A 14 42.35 5.47 -14.60
CA SER A 14 42.33 6.33 -13.40
C SER A 14 41.65 7.66 -13.74
N VAL A 15 40.59 7.96 -12.98
CA VAL A 15 40.17 9.25 -12.40
C VAL A 15 40.65 10.55 -13.09
N TYR A 16 39.73 11.30 -13.74
CA TYR A 16 39.43 12.72 -13.42
C TYR A 16 38.30 13.33 -14.31
N LEU A 17 37.22 13.77 -13.64
CA LEU A 17 36.29 14.90 -13.88
C LEU A 17 35.48 15.10 -15.19
N LEU A 18 34.16 15.32 -14.93
CA LEU A 18 33.17 16.23 -15.55
C LEU A 18 32.23 15.72 -16.67
N SER A 19 30.95 15.63 -16.29
CA SER A 19 29.79 16.18 -17.01
C SER A 19 29.39 15.59 -18.37
N ALA A 20 28.63 14.50 -18.36
CA ALA A 20 27.47 14.27 -19.26
C ALA A 20 26.69 13.02 -18.82
N CYS A 21 25.67 13.19 -17.98
CA CYS A 21 24.57 12.22 -17.83
C CYS A 21 23.36 12.80 -18.56
N SER A 22 23.35 12.68 -19.89
CA SER A 22 22.15 12.81 -20.71
C SER A 22 22.27 11.86 -21.90
N ASP A 23 21.17 11.18 -22.22
CA ASP A 23 20.90 10.51 -23.49
C ASP A 23 21.55 9.14 -23.73
N ALA A 24 21.16 8.13 -22.95
CA ALA A 24 21.20 6.75 -23.40
C ALA A 24 20.20 5.85 -22.67
N ASN A 25 18.88 6.00 -22.91
CA ASN A 25 17.96 4.85 -22.86
C ASN A 25 16.54 5.16 -23.36
N MET A 26 16.31 5.28 -24.67
CA MET A 26 14.97 5.16 -25.28
C MET A 26 15.05 4.77 -26.76
N ARG A 27 15.89 3.79 -27.12
CA ARG A 27 15.90 3.20 -28.47
C ARG A 27 16.36 1.75 -28.45
N PHE A 28 15.56 0.84 -27.91
CA PHE A 28 15.48 -0.55 -28.40
C PHE A 28 14.17 -1.12 -27.86
N MET A 29 13.21 -1.39 -28.76
CA MET A 29 12.15 -2.42 -28.71
C MET A 29 11.06 -2.07 -29.74
N GLN A 30 11.47 -1.86 -31.00
CA GLN A 30 10.62 -2.10 -32.16
C GLN A 30 11.47 -2.80 -33.23
N ASN A 31 10.96 -3.95 -33.67
CA ASN A 31 11.43 -4.83 -34.75
C ASN A 31 12.66 -5.72 -34.49
N GLY A 32 12.42 -7.02 -34.54
CA GLY A 32 13.46 -8.05 -34.57
C GLY A 32 12.91 -9.46 -34.37
N SER A 33 12.01 -9.89 -35.28
CA SER A 33 11.71 -11.30 -35.47
C SER A 33 12.93 -11.96 -36.11
N GLU A 34 13.92 -12.34 -35.31
CA GLU A 34 14.95 -13.30 -35.71
C GLU A 34 14.99 -14.45 -34.73
N VAL A 35 14.72 -15.62 -35.29
CA VAL A 35 14.74 -16.94 -34.68
C VAL A 35 16.17 -17.25 -34.25
N LEU A 36 16.50 -17.00 -32.99
CA LEU A 36 17.63 -17.65 -32.35
C LEU A 36 17.14 -19.00 -31.80
N LYS A 37 17.45 -20.05 -32.56
CA LYS A 37 17.39 -21.44 -32.11
C LYS A 37 18.27 -21.56 -30.87
N SER A 38 17.66 -21.75 -29.69
CA SER A 38 18.41 -22.16 -28.51
C SER A 38 18.90 -23.58 -28.74
N GLU A 39 20.20 -23.77 -28.75
CA GLU A 39 20.83 -25.08 -28.68
C GLU A 39 20.48 -25.71 -27.33
N THR A 40 19.74 -26.80 -27.40
CA THR A 40 19.46 -27.74 -26.32
C THR A 40 20.78 -28.33 -25.83
N PRO A 41 21.16 -28.24 -24.55
CA PRO A 41 22.21 -29.12 -24.04
C PRO A 41 21.70 -30.56 -24.08
N ALA A 42 22.45 -31.39 -24.80
CA ALA A 42 22.21 -32.81 -24.95
C ALA A 42 22.11 -33.50 -23.58
N ALA A 43 20.95 -34.10 -23.32
CA ALA A 43 20.77 -35.07 -22.26
C ALA A 43 21.32 -36.42 -22.77
N ASP A 44 22.62 -36.63 -22.57
CA ASP A 44 23.24 -37.94 -22.69
C ASP A 44 22.87 -38.80 -21.48
N GLY A 45 22.29 -39.98 -21.72
CA GLY A 45 22.18 -41.04 -20.71
C GLY A 45 20.86 -41.82 -20.68
N TRP A 46 20.32 -42.26 -21.82
CA TRP A 46 19.29 -43.30 -21.82
C TRP A 46 19.96 -44.67 -21.59
N ILE A 47 19.83 -45.24 -20.39
CA ILE A 47 20.21 -46.62 -20.09
C ILE A 47 18.99 -47.52 -20.41
N PRO A 48 19.03 -48.38 -21.43
CA PRO A 48 17.99 -49.38 -21.64
C PRO A 48 18.19 -50.52 -20.63
N GLY A 49 17.22 -50.76 -19.74
CA GLY A 49 17.16 -52.01 -18.98
C GLY A 49 16.79 -51.97 -17.50
N GLN A 50 16.34 -50.85 -16.93
CA GLN A 50 15.76 -50.86 -15.57
C GLN A 50 14.23 -50.86 -15.67
N GLU A 51 13.65 -52.06 -15.62
CA GLU A 51 12.21 -52.24 -15.34
C GLU A 51 11.96 -51.72 -13.92
N PRO A 52 11.05 -50.76 -13.71
CA PRO A 52 10.80 -50.20 -12.40
C PRO A 52 10.27 -51.30 -11.48
N THR A 53 11.01 -51.58 -10.40
CA THR A 53 10.56 -52.48 -9.33
C THR A 53 9.21 -51.97 -8.83
N PRO A 54 8.14 -52.79 -8.82
CA PRO A 54 6.84 -52.36 -8.36
C PRO A 54 6.94 -51.86 -6.91
N ALA A 55 6.50 -50.63 -6.68
CA ALA A 55 6.43 -50.04 -5.35
C ALA A 55 5.52 -50.91 -4.46
N PRO A 56 5.86 -51.10 -3.17
CA PRO A 56 5.03 -51.86 -2.26
C PRO A 56 3.64 -51.21 -2.18
N VAL A 57 2.61 -52.02 -2.42
CA VAL A 57 1.21 -51.63 -2.28
C VAL A 57 0.98 -51.29 -0.81
N VAL A 58 0.77 -50.01 -0.52
CA VAL A 58 0.39 -49.54 0.81
C VAL A 58 -1.07 -49.92 1.05
N ASP A 59 -1.30 -50.70 2.10
CA ASP A 59 -2.62 -51.12 2.57
C ASP A 59 -3.46 -49.88 2.90
N PRO A 60 -4.70 -49.74 2.37
CA PRO A 60 -5.52 -48.57 2.65
C PRO A 60 -5.77 -48.40 4.16
N THR A 61 -5.38 -47.24 4.66
CA THR A 61 -5.71 -46.75 6.00
C THR A 61 -7.23 -46.90 6.25
N PRO A 62 -7.65 -47.46 7.40
CA PRO A 62 -9.07 -47.65 7.69
C PRO A 62 -9.82 -46.32 7.64
N VAL A 63 -10.92 -46.31 6.90
CA VAL A 63 -11.82 -45.16 6.79
C VAL A 63 -12.47 -44.93 8.15
N VAL A 64 -12.19 -43.78 8.75
CA VAL A 64 -12.84 -43.35 9.99
C VAL A 64 -14.27 -42.93 9.66
N ASP A 65 -15.23 -43.52 10.38
CA ASP A 65 -16.66 -43.24 10.29
C ASP A 65 -16.93 -41.75 10.56
N PRO A 66 -17.65 -41.01 9.69
CA PRO A 66 -17.91 -39.60 9.90
C PRO A 66 -18.65 -39.36 11.22
N THR A 67 -18.08 -38.49 12.04
CA THR A 67 -18.75 -37.96 13.24
C THR A 67 -20.11 -37.36 12.88
N PRO A 68 -21.15 -37.58 13.70
CA PRO A 68 -22.50 -37.10 13.44
C PRO A 68 -22.53 -35.57 13.30
N VAL A 69 -23.19 -35.10 12.25
CA VAL A 69 -23.38 -33.68 11.98
C VAL A 69 -24.33 -33.12 13.05
N VAL A 70 -23.84 -32.12 13.79
CA VAL A 70 -24.65 -31.39 14.76
C VAL A 70 -25.65 -30.50 14.01
N ASP A 71 -26.92 -30.63 14.37
CA ASP A 71 -28.04 -29.85 13.82
C ASP A 71 -27.78 -28.34 14.02
N PRO A 72 -27.84 -27.50 12.97
CA PRO A 72 -27.58 -26.08 13.12
C PRO A 72 -28.58 -25.42 14.07
N THR A 73 -28.06 -24.72 15.07
CA THR A 73 -28.81 -23.80 15.92
C THR A 73 -29.62 -22.81 15.07
N PRO A 74 -30.89 -22.52 15.43
CA PRO A 74 -31.75 -21.62 14.67
C PRO A 74 -31.12 -20.24 14.54
N VAL A 75 -31.08 -19.73 13.31
CA VAL A 75 -30.57 -18.40 13.00
C VAL A 75 -31.54 -17.36 13.59
N VAL A 76 -31.02 -16.51 14.46
CA VAL A 76 -31.76 -15.36 15.01
C VAL A 76 -31.97 -14.35 13.88
N ASP A 77 -33.23 -13.93 13.71
CA ASP A 77 -33.67 -12.94 12.71
C ASP A 77 -32.83 -11.65 12.81
N PRO A 78 -32.22 -11.15 11.72
CA PRO A 78 -31.41 -9.95 11.77
C PRO A 78 -32.22 -8.75 12.25
N THR A 79 -31.71 -8.09 13.29
CA THR A 79 -32.19 -6.79 13.76
C THR A 79 -32.30 -5.81 12.59
N PRO A 80 -33.43 -5.10 12.42
CA PRO A 80 -33.64 -4.19 11.31
C PRO A 80 -32.55 -3.10 11.28
N ALA A 81 -32.05 -2.83 10.08
CA ALA A 81 -31.01 -1.85 9.83
C ALA A 81 -31.47 -0.44 10.28
N PRO A 82 -30.58 0.37 10.87
CA PRO A 82 -30.93 1.72 11.29
C PRO A 82 -31.35 2.57 10.08
N THR A 83 -32.44 3.31 10.25
CA THR A 83 -32.94 4.28 9.27
C THR A 83 -31.84 5.32 8.96
N PRO A 84 -31.54 5.60 7.68
CA PRO A 84 -30.50 6.56 7.34
C PRO A 84 -30.84 7.95 7.90
N VAL A 85 -29.90 8.53 8.64
CA VAL A 85 -29.97 9.91 9.10
C VAL A 85 -29.81 10.83 7.90
N ALA A 86 -30.71 11.80 7.74
CA ALA A 86 -30.65 12.75 6.65
C ALA A 86 -29.30 13.49 6.62
N THR A 87 -28.65 13.45 5.46
CA THR A 87 -27.41 14.18 5.20
C THR A 87 -27.67 15.68 5.39
N PRO A 88 -26.89 16.40 6.22
CA PRO A 88 -27.07 17.83 6.39
C PRO A 88 -26.88 18.55 5.05
N THR A 89 -27.81 19.44 4.71
CA THR A 89 -27.72 20.28 3.52
C THR A 89 -26.46 21.15 3.61
N PRO A 90 -25.58 21.15 2.60
CA PRO A 90 -24.35 21.93 2.64
C PRO A 90 -24.67 23.41 2.81
N VAL A 91 -24.11 24.01 3.87
CA VAL A 91 -24.17 25.45 4.10
C VAL A 91 -23.33 26.12 3.03
N VAL A 92 -23.98 26.95 2.19
CA VAL A 92 -23.30 27.76 1.18
C VAL A 92 -22.39 28.76 1.90
N VAL A 93 -21.08 28.51 1.86
CA VAL A 93 -20.08 29.44 2.37
C VAL A 93 -19.95 30.57 1.36
N VAL A 94 -20.44 31.76 1.73
CA VAL A 94 -20.23 32.99 0.94
C VAL A 94 -18.72 33.26 0.91
N PRO A 95 -18.10 33.45 -0.26
CA PRO A 95 -16.68 33.71 -0.36
C PRO A 95 -16.32 34.99 0.39
N THR A 96 -15.36 34.88 1.30
CA THR A 96 -14.71 36.01 1.96
C THR A 96 -14.10 36.93 0.90
N PRO A 97 -14.36 38.25 0.92
CA PRO A 97 -13.83 39.15 -0.09
C PRO A 97 -12.30 39.13 -0.11
N THR A 98 -11.73 39.02 -1.30
CA THR A 98 -10.29 39.10 -1.55
C THR A 98 -9.74 40.44 -1.05
N PRO A 99 -8.67 40.46 -0.22
CA PRO A 99 -8.07 41.71 0.23
C PRO A 99 -7.54 42.51 -0.97
N VAL A 100 -7.96 43.76 -1.06
CA VAL A 100 -7.52 44.72 -2.08
C VAL A 100 -6.04 45.06 -1.82
N PRO A 101 -5.18 45.07 -2.87
CA PRO A 101 -3.77 45.44 -2.72
C PRO A 101 -3.63 46.89 -2.21
N PRO A 102 -2.64 47.17 -1.35
CA PRO A 102 -2.44 48.51 -0.82
C PRO A 102 -2.08 49.50 -1.93
N THR A 103 -2.81 50.60 -2.00
CA THR A 103 -2.53 51.75 -2.87
C THR A 103 -1.20 52.40 -2.46
N PRO A 104 -0.32 52.80 -3.41
CA PRO A 104 0.94 53.44 -3.09
C PRO A 104 0.74 54.73 -2.28
N THR A 105 1.52 54.89 -1.23
CA THR A 105 1.42 55.96 -0.23
C THR A 105 1.90 57.31 -0.78
N PRO A 106 1.05 58.34 -0.88
CA PRO A 106 1.50 59.71 -1.11
C PRO A 106 2.10 60.31 0.17
N VAL A 107 3.26 60.95 0.04
CA VAL A 107 3.92 61.72 1.09
C VAL A 107 3.15 63.02 1.30
N VAL A 108 2.42 63.18 2.42
CA VAL A 108 1.85 64.49 2.81
C VAL A 108 1.82 64.68 4.33
N VAL A 109 2.52 65.74 4.74
CA VAL A 109 2.37 66.70 5.86
C VAL A 109 1.39 66.34 6.99
N VAL A 110 1.92 66.34 8.21
CA VAL A 110 1.23 66.21 9.51
C VAL A 110 0.18 67.32 9.72
N PRO A 111 -1.10 66.97 9.92
CA PRO A 111 -2.06 67.79 10.62
C PRO A 111 -2.38 67.23 12.01
N THR A 112 -2.66 68.18 12.89
CA THR A 112 -3.03 68.16 14.31
C THR A 112 -4.04 67.07 14.70
N PRO A 113 -3.92 66.45 15.90
CA PRO A 113 -4.81 65.37 16.33
C PRO A 113 -6.24 65.87 16.60
N THR A 114 -7.21 65.24 15.94
CA THR A 114 -8.65 65.42 16.18
C THR A 114 -9.16 64.26 17.04
N ALA A 115 -9.99 64.58 18.03
CA ALA A 115 -10.44 63.70 19.11
C ALA A 115 -11.12 62.40 18.66
N THR A 116 -10.76 61.34 19.37
CA THR A 116 -11.32 59.98 19.34
C THR A 116 -12.83 59.97 19.62
N PRO A 117 -13.68 59.38 18.76
CA PRO A 117 -15.06 59.10 19.13
C PRO A 117 -15.13 57.93 20.13
N VAL A 118 -15.85 58.17 21.22
CA VAL A 118 -16.17 57.20 22.28
C VAL A 118 -17.08 56.09 21.71
N PRO A 119 -16.78 54.79 21.93
CA PRO A 119 -17.67 53.70 21.54
C PRO A 119 -19.01 53.79 22.28
N ALA A 120 -20.12 53.65 21.55
CA ALA A 120 -21.45 53.59 22.13
C ALA A 120 -21.61 52.34 22.99
N THR A 121 -22.15 52.54 24.20
CA THR A 121 -22.49 51.52 25.19
C THR A 121 -23.47 50.48 24.61
N PRO A 122 -23.20 49.17 24.72
CA PRO A 122 -24.15 48.15 24.27
C PRO A 122 -25.43 48.19 25.09
N THR A 123 -26.57 48.13 24.40
CA THR A 123 -27.91 48.01 24.96
C THR A 123 -28.04 46.67 25.72
N PRO A 124 -28.58 46.65 26.95
CA PRO A 124 -28.76 45.42 27.70
C PRO A 124 -29.76 44.49 27.00
N VAL A 125 -29.35 43.23 26.83
CA VAL A 125 -30.20 42.13 26.34
C VAL A 125 -31.27 41.82 27.41
N PRO A 126 -32.56 41.66 27.04
CA PRO A 126 -33.62 41.35 27.99
C PRO A 126 -33.34 40.04 28.76
N ALA A 127 -33.62 40.06 30.07
CA ALA A 127 -33.47 38.89 30.94
C ALA A 127 -34.33 37.72 30.43
N THR A 128 -33.69 36.57 30.30
CA THR A 128 -34.32 35.30 29.97
C THR A 128 -35.34 34.94 31.07
N PRO A 129 -36.58 34.54 30.74
CA PRO A 129 -37.58 34.19 31.73
C PRO A 129 -37.11 33.00 32.57
N THR A 130 -37.35 33.09 33.87
CA THR A 130 -37.08 32.04 34.85
C THR A 130 -37.85 30.77 34.47
N PRO A 131 -37.20 29.60 34.35
CA PRO A 131 -37.89 28.36 33.99
C PRO A 131 -38.88 27.97 35.09
N VAL A 132 -40.09 27.63 34.66
CA VAL A 132 -41.17 27.10 35.52
C VAL A 132 -40.73 25.75 36.10
N PRO A 133 -40.93 25.49 37.41
CA PRO A 133 -40.56 24.22 38.02
C PRO A 133 -41.31 23.06 37.33
N PRO A 134 -40.61 21.99 36.92
CA PRO A 134 -41.25 20.87 36.24
C PRO A 134 -42.25 20.18 37.17
N THR A 135 -43.44 19.91 36.63
CA THR A 135 -44.47 19.08 37.25
C THR A 135 -43.86 17.71 37.63
N PRO A 136 -44.10 17.19 38.84
CA PRO A 136 -43.54 15.91 39.26
C PRO A 136 -44.05 14.79 38.34
N THR A 137 -43.15 14.24 37.53
CA THR A 137 -43.41 13.07 36.69
C THR A 137 -43.62 11.85 37.60
N PRO A 138 -44.66 11.03 37.38
CA PRO A 138 -44.89 9.84 38.18
C PRO A 138 -43.68 8.91 38.15
N VAL A 139 -43.26 8.46 39.33
CA VAL A 139 -42.11 7.57 39.51
C VAL A 139 -42.49 6.20 38.93
N VAL A 140 -42.00 5.93 37.72
CA VAL A 140 -42.11 4.60 37.10
C VAL A 140 -41.20 3.66 37.90
N VAL A 141 -41.80 2.62 38.48
CA VAL A 141 -41.06 1.56 39.18
C VAL A 141 -40.28 0.79 38.13
N VAL A 142 -38.99 1.06 38.02
CA VAL A 142 -38.07 0.36 37.11
C VAL A 142 -37.92 -1.07 37.64
N PRO A 143 -38.21 -2.11 36.83
CA PRO A 143 -37.99 -3.49 37.23
C PRO A 143 -36.50 -3.69 37.55
N THR A 144 -36.23 -4.46 38.62
CA THR A 144 -34.88 -4.85 39.02
C THR A 144 -34.13 -5.42 37.81
N PRO A 145 -32.93 -4.89 37.47
CA PRO A 145 -32.22 -5.35 36.29
C PRO A 145 -31.89 -6.84 36.45
N THR A 146 -32.35 -7.64 35.49
CA THR A 146 -31.91 -9.02 35.32
C THR A 146 -30.38 -9.01 35.22
N PRO A 147 -29.67 -9.86 35.98
CA PRO A 147 -28.21 -9.91 35.93
C PRO A 147 -27.74 -10.07 34.48
N VAL A 148 -27.00 -9.08 34.01
CA VAL A 148 -26.39 -9.11 32.67
C VAL A 148 -25.41 -10.28 32.65
N PRO A 149 -25.51 -11.19 31.66
CA PRO A 149 -24.54 -12.29 31.53
C PRO A 149 -23.13 -11.70 31.49
N PRO A 150 -22.13 -12.39 32.07
CA PRO A 150 -20.76 -11.90 32.09
C PRO A 150 -20.33 -11.55 30.66
N THR A 151 -19.94 -10.30 30.46
CA THR A 151 -19.37 -9.84 29.19
C THR A 151 -18.23 -10.80 28.84
N PRO A 152 -18.25 -11.44 27.65
CA PRO A 152 -17.18 -12.35 27.28
C PRO A 152 -15.85 -11.61 27.42
N THR A 153 -14.90 -12.23 28.13
CA THR A 153 -13.53 -11.71 28.20
C THR A 153 -13.03 -11.58 26.76
N PRO A 154 -12.59 -10.40 26.32
CA PRO A 154 -12.11 -10.23 24.96
C PRO A 154 -10.97 -11.21 24.73
N THR A 155 -11.11 -12.07 23.72
CA THR A 155 -10.01 -12.90 23.24
C THR A 155 -8.83 -11.96 22.97
N PRO A 156 -7.63 -12.22 23.51
CA PRO A 156 -6.48 -11.38 23.25
C PRO A 156 -6.30 -11.26 21.74
N VAL A 157 -6.41 -10.03 21.23
CA VAL A 157 -6.19 -9.74 19.81
C VAL A 157 -4.77 -10.18 19.51
N ALA A 158 -4.62 -11.19 18.66
CA ALA A 158 -3.31 -11.66 18.22
C ALA A 158 -2.51 -10.46 17.75
N LYS A 159 -1.38 -10.21 18.43
CA LYS A 159 -0.49 -9.11 18.09
C LYS A 159 0.02 -9.37 16.68
N ASP A 160 0.04 -8.34 15.84
CA ASP A 160 0.42 -8.51 14.45
C ASP A 160 1.92 -8.87 14.37
N ASP A 161 2.26 -10.06 13.87
CA ASP A 161 3.62 -10.61 13.79
C ASP A 161 4.64 -9.63 13.20
N CYS A 162 4.22 -8.76 12.28
CA CYS A 162 5.11 -7.77 11.67
C CYS A 162 5.49 -6.63 12.65
N VAL A 163 4.61 -6.28 13.60
CA VAL A 163 4.92 -5.33 14.66
C VAL A 163 5.88 -5.95 15.66
N GLU A 164 5.77 -7.27 15.91
CA GLU A 164 6.75 -8.00 16.71
C GLU A 164 8.12 -8.07 16.04
N ALA A 165 8.16 -8.13 14.71
CA ALA A 165 9.37 -8.02 13.91
C ALA A 165 9.96 -6.59 13.86
N GLY A 166 9.36 -5.61 14.56
CA GLY A 166 9.85 -4.23 14.61
C GLY A 166 9.61 -3.43 13.32
N LEU A 167 8.78 -3.94 12.41
CA LEU A 167 8.46 -3.26 11.16
C LEU A 167 7.46 -2.12 11.39
N SER A 168 7.53 -1.10 10.52
CA SER A 168 6.55 -0.03 10.55
C SER A 168 5.16 -0.52 10.11
N GLN A 169 4.10 0.17 10.55
CA GLN A 169 2.72 -0.15 10.14
C GLN A 169 2.55 -0.18 8.61
N LYS A 170 3.30 0.68 7.91
CA LYS A 170 3.36 0.73 6.46
C LYS A 170 3.92 -0.56 5.87
N ALA A 171 5.01 -1.08 6.43
CA ALA A 171 5.62 -2.34 6.02
C ALA A 171 4.71 -3.53 6.32
N CYS A 172 4.05 -3.51 7.48
CA CYS A 172 3.01 -4.47 7.85
C CYS A 172 1.88 -4.54 6.81
N TYR A 173 1.36 -3.39 6.37
CA TYR A 173 0.33 -3.35 5.33
C TYR A 173 0.86 -3.94 4.02
N LEU A 174 2.04 -3.53 3.57
CA LEU A 174 2.62 -4.07 2.34
C LEU A 174 2.79 -5.59 2.42
N ALA A 175 3.38 -6.10 3.52
CA ALA A 175 3.60 -7.51 3.72
C ALA A 175 2.29 -8.31 3.68
N LYS A 176 1.23 -7.80 4.32
CA LYS A 176 -0.10 -8.42 4.30
C LYS A 176 -0.73 -8.39 2.90
N ILE A 177 -0.62 -7.27 2.19
CA ILE A 177 -1.14 -7.12 0.82
C ILE A 177 -0.42 -8.09 -0.12
N MET A 178 0.91 -8.22 -0.03
CA MET A 178 1.69 -9.16 -0.83
C MET A 178 1.34 -10.61 -0.49
N ALA A 179 1.18 -10.96 0.79
CA ALA A 179 0.83 -12.32 1.20
C ALA A 179 -0.53 -12.78 0.65
N LEU A 180 -1.48 -11.85 0.55
CA LEU A 180 -2.80 -12.11 -0.02
C LEU A 180 -2.83 -12.02 -1.54
N GLY A 181 -1.95 -11.21 -2.14
CA GLY A 181 -1.93 -10.93 -3.57
C GLY A 181 -1.09 -11.92 -4.39
N CYS A 182 0.08 -12.33 -3.91
CA CYS A 182 0.96 -13.26 -4.63
C CYS A 182 0.28 -14.55 -5.11
N PRO A 183 -0.62 -15.20 -4.33
CA PRO A 183 -1.36 -16.39 -4.78
C PRO A 183 -2.36 -16.14 -5.92
N LEU A 184 -2.77 -14.89 -6.15
CA LEU A 184 -3.84 -14.54 -7.08
C LEU A 184 -3.34 -14.20 -8.49
N ARG A 185 -2.03 -14.22 -8.72
CA ARG A 185 -1.41 -13.79 -9.98
C ARG A 185 -1.78 -14.72 -11.13
N ASP A 186 -2.21 -14.12 -12.24
CA ASP A 186 -2.43 -14.84 -13.48
C ASP A 186 -1.08 -15.13 -14.17
N SER A 187 -0.97 -16.25 -14.89
CA SER A 187 0.23 -16.63 -15.69
C SER A 187 1.49 -17.03 -14.91
N VAL A 188 1.36 -17.49 -13.66
CA VAL A 188 2.47 -18.15 -12.94
C VAL A 188 2.61 -19.62 -13.36
N PRO A 189 3.83 -20.19 -13.41
CA PRO A 189 4.01 -21.61 -13.72
C PRO A 189 3.34 -22.49 -12.66
N ALA A 190 2.92 -23.72 -13.01
CA ALA A 190 2.29 -24.64 -12.05
C ALA A 190 3.19 -25.01 -10.84
N SER A 191 4.51 -24.84 -11.00
CA SER A 191 5.50 -25.00 -9.92
C SER A 191 5.57 -23.81 -8.97
N TYR A 192 4.93 -22.69 -9.28
CA TYR A 192 4.93 -21.49 -8.45
C TYR A 192 4.37 -21.80 -7.06
N ARG A 193 5.04 -21.25 -6.05
CA ARG A 193 4.61 -21.30 -4.65
C ARG A 193 4.66 -19.88 -4.12
N ALA A 194 3.51 -19.31 -3.84
CA ALA A 194 3.42 -17.98 -3.27
C ALA A 194 4.14 -17.97 -1.90
N PRO A 195 4.96 -16.95 -1.62
CA PRO A 195 5.63 -16.84 -0.33
C PRO A 195 4.61 -16.62 0.78
N SER A 196 4.87 -17.23 1.93
CA SER A 196 4.03 -17.03 3.11
C SER A 196 4.18 -15.60 3.64
N ARG A 197 3.25 -15.18 4.50
CA ARG A 197 3.36 -13.90 5.21
C ARG A 197 4.68 -13.77 5.98
N ALA A 198 5.08 -14.83 6.69
CA ALA A 198 6.33 -14.85 7.44
C ALA A 198 7.54 -14.69 6.51
N THR A 199 7.51 -15.34 5.35
CA THR A 199 8.55 -15.21 4.30
C THR A 199 8.62 -13.78 3.76
N ILE A 200 7.47 -13.11 3.57
CA ILE A 200 7.45 -11.71 3.12
C ILE A 200 7.98 -10.78 4.22
N ILE A 201 7.66 -11.04 5.49
CA ILE A 201 8.22 -10.29 6.62
C ILE A 201 9.74 -10.47 6.69
N SER A 202 10.27 -11.67 6.46
CA SER A 202 11.73 -11.89 6.44
C SER A 202 12.42 -11.18 5.28
N TYR A 203 11.73 -10.91 4.17
CA TYR A 203 12.27 -10.06 3.11
C TYR A 203 12.40 -8.59 3.50
N MET A 204 11.90 -8.18 4.67
CA MET A 204 11.94 -6.81 5.16
C MET A 204 12.71 -6.69 6.49
N ASP A 205 13.38 -7.74 6.95
CA ASP A 205 14.00 -7.80 8.28
C ASP A 205 15.13 -6.75 8.49
N ARG A 206 15.79 -6.33 7.39
CA ARG A 206 16.80 -5.26 7.39
C ARG A 206 16.26 -3.91 6.96
N CYS A 207 14.96 -3.80 6.67
CA CYS A 207 14.34 -2.52 6.34
C CYS A 207 14.17 -1.70 7.62
N ASP A 208 14.78 -0.51 7.66
CA ASP A 208 14.66 0.41 8.77
C ASP A 208 13.58 1.49 8.50
N ALA A 209 13.42 2.41 9.45
CA ALA A 209 12.50 3.54 9.30
C ALA A 209 12.89 4.51 8.19
N ASN A 210 14.13 4.48 7.68
CA ASN A 210 14.52 5.27 6.52
C ASN A 210 13.94 4.64 5.27
N ALA A 211 14.08 3.31 5.10
CA ALA A 211 13.50 2.59 3.98
C ALA A 211 11.97 2.62 4.00
N TYR A 212 11.37 2.48 5.18
CA TYR A 212 9.92 2.39 5.36
C TYR A 212 9.41 3.22 6.55
N PRO A 213 9.28 4.55 6.39
CA PRO A 213 8.94 5.42 7.51
C PRO A 213 7.52 5.20 8.02
N TYR A 214 7.31 5.64 9.27
CA TYR A 214 6.01 5.74 9.92
C TYR A 214 5.18 6.89 9.35
N THR A 215 4.79 6.80 8.08
CA THR A 215 3.86 7.73 7.44
C THR A 215 2.45 7.18 7.50
N ALA A 216 1.54 7.92 8.12
CA ALA A 216 0.11 7.60 8.10
C ALA A 216 -0.45 7.70 6.67
N PRO A 217 -1.31 6.78 6.23
CA PRO A 217 -1.97 6.87 4.92
C PRO A 217 -3.01 8.00 4.92
N THR A 218 -3.26 8.60 3.76
CA THR A 218 -4.44 9.44 3.54
C THR A 218 -5.72 8.59 3.57
N ALA A 219 -6.90 9.21 3.63
CA ALA A 219 -8.17 8.47 3.58
C ALA A 219 -8.33 7.63 2.31
N ALA A 220 -7.91 8.16 1.15
CA ALA A 220 -7.95 7.43 -0.11
C ALA A 220 -6.97 6.24 -0.12
N GLN A 221 -5.76 6.42 0.41
CA GLN A 221 -4.78 5.35 0.54
C GLN A 221 -5.27 4.26 1.50
N LEU A 222 -5.89 4.66 2.62
CA LEU A 222 -6.42 3.73 3.60
C LEU A 222 -7.61 2.92 3.05
N ASP A 223 -8.48 3.52 2.24
CA ASP A 223 -9.54 2.79 1.54
C ASP A 223 -8.97 1.69 0.62
N VAL A 224 -7.95 2.02 -0.16
CA VAL A 224 -7.25 1.04 -1.02
C VAL A 224 -6.60 -0.05 -0.19
N ILE A 225 -5.88 0.31 0.89
CA ILE A 225 -5.24 -0.66 1.79
C ILE A 225 -6.28 -1.60 2.39
N ASN A 226 -7.36 -1.05 2.95
CA ASN A 226 -8.43 -1.83 3.58
C ASN A 226 -9.06 -2.81 2.59
N LYS A 227 -9.36 -2.38 1.37
CA LYS A 227 -9.88 -3.26 0.32
C LYS A 227 -8.90 -4.35 -0.09
N LEU A 228 -7.59 -4.06 -0.09
CA LEU A 228 -6.56 -5.06 -0.42
C LEU A 228 -6.35 -6.08 0.70
N ILE A 229 -6.51 -5.69 1.97
CA ILE A 229 -6.31 -6.58 3.13
C ILE A 229 -7.58 -7.27 3.65
N ASP A 230 -8.77 -6.83 3.21
CA ASP A 230 -10.05 -7.39 3.64
C ASP A 230 -10.23 -8.82 3.11
N PRO A 231 -10.29 -9.87 3.95
CA PRO A 231 -10.40 -11.25 3.49
C PRO A 231 -11.61 -11.49 2.56
N ASN A 232 -12.65 -10.67 2.60
CA ASN A 232 -13.84 -10.83 1.76
C ASN A 232 -13.72 -10.16 0.38
N SER A 233 -12.63 -9.46 0.11
CA SER A 233 -12.41 -8.64 -1.09
C SER A 233 -11.53 -9.34 -2.14
N ASP A 234 -11.64 -10.66 -2.28
CA ASP A 234 -10.82 -11.46 -3.22
C ASP A 234 -10.98 -11.01 -4.68
N ALA A 235 -12.21 -10.65 -5.08
CA ALA A 235 -12.47 -10.15 -6.43
C ALA A 235 -11.72 -8.85 -6.72
N PHE A 236 -11.65 -7.95 -5.74
CA PHE A 236 -10.89 -6.69 -5.88
C PHE A 236 -9.39 -6.96 -5.91
N ARG A 237 -8.87 -7.81 -5.01
CA ARG A 237 -7.47 -8.21 -5.07
C ARG A 237 -7.12 -8.81 -6.41
N LYS A 238 -7.92 -9.75 -6.92
CA LYS A 238 -7.71 -10.36 -8.23
C LYS A 238 -7.72 -9.30 -9.33
N TYR A 239 -8.66 -8.36 -9.30
CA TYR A 239 -8.71 -7.25 -10.25
C TYR A 239 -7.44 -6.36 -10.22
N ILE A 240 -6.83 -6.20 -9.04
CA ILE A 240 -5.64 -5.36 -8.84
C ILE A 240 -4.34 -6.11 -9.19
N PHE A 241 -4.21 -7.37 -8.77
CA PHE A 241 -3.04 -8.23 -8.99
C PHE A 241 -3.05 -8.97 -10.33
N THR A 242 -4.10 -8.82 -11.14
CA THR A 242 -4.16 -9.43 -12.46
C THR A 242 -4.57 -8.49 -13.59
N GLY A 243 -4.18 -8.85 -14.81
CA GLY A 243 -4.42 -8.06 -16.02
C GLY A 243 -3.45 -6.88 -16.22
N LEU A 244 -3.77 -6.00 -17.16
CA LEU A 244 -2.88 -4.89 -17.57
C LEU A 244 -2.51 -3.97 -16.39
N TYR A 245 -1.21 -3.71 -16.27
CA TYR A 245 -0.40 -3.21 -15.15
C TYR A 245 -0.80 -1.88 -14.46
N TYR A 246 -1.87 -1.20 -14.89
CA TYR A 246 -2.24 0.12 -14.35
C TYR A 246 -3.76 0.27 -14.19
N LYS A 247 -4.23 0.45 -12.95
CA LYS A 247 -5.66 0.55 -12.56
C LYS A 247 -5.89 1.78 -11.67
N PRO A 248 -5.83 3.01 -12.23
CA PRO A 248 -6.10 4.21 -11.46
C PRO A 248 -7.59 4.23 -11.02
N PRO A 249 -7.91 4.81 -9.85
CA PRO A 249 -6.99 5.49 -8.93
C PRO A 249 -6.23 4.54 -7.99
N TYR A 250 -6.59 3.25 -7.96
CA TYR A 250 -6.10 2.30 -6.95
C TYR A 250 -4.58 2.10 -7.00
N THR A 251 -4.02 1.90 -8.19
CA THR A 251 -2.58 1.72 -8.37
C THR A 251 -1.79 3.00 -8.05
N ASP A 252 -2.39 4.17 -8.21
CA ASP A 252 -1.75 5.45 -7.88
C ASP A 252 -1.68 5.66 -6.37
N GLU A 253 -2.77 5.40 -5.66
CA GLU A 253 -2.79 5.51 -4.21
C GLU A 253 -1.88 4.46 -3.55
N PHE A 254 -1.86 3.23 -4.09
CA PHE A 254 -0.88 2.21 -3.69
C PHE A 254 0.56 2.72 -3.87
N LYS A 255 0.89 3.21 -5.08
CA LYS A 255 2.22 3.68 -5.45
C LYS A 255 2.69 4.88 -4.63
N LYS A 256 1.83 5.89 -4.45
CA LYS A 256 2.10 7.06 -3.61
C LYS A 256 2.29 6.70 -2.15
N TYR A 257 1.54 5.72 -1.64
CA TYR A 257 1.71 5.31 -0.26
C TYR A 257 2.99 4.51 -0.11
N PHE A 258 3.11 3.37 -0.79
CA PHE A 258 4.18 2.40 -0.57
C PHE A 258 5.52 2.76 -1.22
N GLY A 259 5.56 3.77 -2.09
CA GLY A 259 6.79 4.13 -2.80
C GLY A 259 7.21 3.11 -3.85
N ILE A 260 6.35 2.16 -4.21
CA ILE A 260 6.66 1.11 -5.17
C ILE A 260 5.43 0.84 -6.04
N GLU A 261 5.65 0.59 -7.33
CA GLU A 261 4.57 0.14 -8.22
C GLU A 261 4.12 -1.26 -7.83
N LEU A 262 2.83 -1.56 -7.97
CA LEU A 262 2.32 -2.88 -7.64
C LEU A 262 3.04 -3.99 -8.42
N TYR A 263 3.29 -3.78 -9.71
CA TYR A 263 4.05 -4.71 -10.54
C TYR A 263 5.47 -4.96 -9.98
N ASN A 264 6.16 -3.90 -9.57
CA ASN A 264 7.50 -4.03 -8.97
C ASN A 264 7.40 -4.71 -7.60
N ALA A 265 6.35 -4.46 -6.82
CA ALA A 265 6.11 -5.15 -5.56
C ALA A 265 5.89 -6.65 -5.80
N GLU A 266 5.11 -7.04 -6.81
CA GLU A 266 4.96 -8.45 -7.18
C GLU A 266 6.30 -9.09 -7.56
N TYR A 267 7.11 -8.43 -8.38
CA TYR A 267 8.41 -8.98 -8.77
C TYR A 267 9.33 -9.16 -7.55
N VAL A 268 9.38 -8.14 -6.69
CA VAL A 268 10.22 -8.10 -5.50
C VAL A 268 9.76 -9.11 -4.45
N PHE A 269 8.47 -9.19 -4.16
CA PHE A 269 7.95 -10.01 -3.06
C PHE A 269 7.49 -11.39 -3.50
N CYS A 270 6.91 -11.54 -4.69
CA CYS A 270 6.26 -12.78 -5.13
C CYS A 270 7.18 -13.73 -5.91
N ASP A 271 8.08 -13.24 -6.76
CA ASP A 271 8.76 -14.10 -7.75
C ASP A 271 10.16 -14.59 -7.34
N ASN A 272 10.66 -14.19 -6.17
CA ASN A 272 12.04 -14.41 -5.76
C ASN A 272 13.12 -13.94 -6.76
N TYR A 273 12.73 -13.31 -7.86
CA TYR A 273 13.65 -12.61 -8.73
C TYR A 273 14.22 -11.42 -7.93
N GLY A 274 15.53 -11.21 -8.05
CA GLY A 274 16.16 -10.01 -7.52
C GLY A 274 15.47 -8.77 -8.06
N VAL A 275 15.60 -7.63 -7.38
CA VAL A 275 15.00 -6.37 -7.83
C VAL A 275 15.42 -6.10 -9.28
N PRO A 276 14.49 -5.84 -10.21
CA PRO A 276 14.86 -5.59 -11.59
C PRO A 276 15.76 -4.35 -11.64
N PRO A 277 16.93 -4.42 -12.31
CA PRO A 277 17.85 -3.31 -12.39
C PRO A 277 17.20 -2.17 -13.19
N GLY A 278 16.97 -1.05 -12.50
CA GLY A 278 16.26 0.08 -13.09
C GLY A 278 15.22 0.62 -12.13
N SER A 279 15.67 0.99 -10.92
CA SER A 279 15.00 1.80 -9.91
C SER A 279 14.49 3.12 -10.53
N GLY A 280 13.47 2.99 -11.36
CA GLY A 280 12.81 4.09 -12.02
C GLY A 280 12.10 4.90 -10.96
N SER A 281 12.16 6.21 -11.13
CA SER A 281 11.28 7.06 -10.35
C SER A 281 9.85 6.57 -10.52
N ILE A 282 9.11 6.44 -9.43
CA ILE A 282 7.68 6.23 -9.49
C ILE A 282 7.06 7.48 -10.12
N LEU A 283 6.59 7.32 -11.36
CA LEU A 283 6.02 8.39 -12.16
C LEU A 283 4.53 8.14 -12.37
N PRO A 284 3.64 9.12 -12.14
CA PRO A 284 2.26 8.97 -12.59
C PRO A 284 2.19 8.87 -14.11
N LYS A 285 1.10 8.35 -14.65
CA LYS A 285 0.91 8.20 -16.09
C LYS A 285 1.07 9.53 -16.83
N GLU A 286 0.66 10.64 -16.23
CA GLU A 286 0.72 11.98 -16.81
C GLU A 286 2.15 12.51 -16.96
N ALA A 287 3.13 11.91 -16.27
CA ALA A 287 4.54 12.23 -16.41
C ALA A 287 5.19 11.51 -17.60
N ILE A 288 4.58 10.43 -18.10
CA ILE A 288 5.12 9.65 -19.21
C ILE A 288 4.98 10.50 -20.48
N ASN A 289 6.12 10.83 -21.10
CA ASN A 289 6.24 11.69 -22.29
C ASN A 289 5.86 13.17 -22.07
N ASN A 290 5.92 13.67 -20.84
CA ASN A 290 5.67 15.07 -20.54
C ASN A 290 6.89 15.73 -19.88
N ASP A 291 7.72 16.36 -20.69
CA ASP A 291 8.96 17.04 -20.26
C ASP A 291 8.70 18.23 -19.32
N HIS A 292 7.45 18.70 -19.24
CA HIS A 292 7.01 19.78 -18.36
C HIS A 292 6.26 19.28 -17.12
N TYR A 293 6.18 17.97 -16.90
CA TYR A 293 5.49 17.44 -15.75
C TYR A 293 6.22 17.80 -14.45
N VAL A 294 5.52 18.56 -13.60
CA VAL A 294 5.99 18.85 -12.24
C VAL A 294 5.43 17.81 -11.30
N MET A 295 6.31 16.92 -10.82
CA MET A 295 5.93 15.87 -9.88
C MET A 295 5.29 16.44 -8.62
N ASP A 296 4.11 15.91 -8.29
CA ASP A 296 3.41 16.31 -7.08
C ASP A 296 4.16 15.88 -5.81
N LYS A 297 3.82 16.51 -4.70
CA LYS A 297 4.50 16.32 -3.42
C LYS A 297 4.43 14.87 -2.93
N ALA A 298 3.33 14.15 -3.17
CA ALA A 298 3.17 12.77 -2.75
C ALA A 298 4.09 11.84 -3.55
N TYR A 299 4.17 12.01 -4.88
CA TYR A 299 5.12 11.25 -5.69
C TYR A 299 6.59 11.56 -5.35
N LYS A 300 6.92 12.82 -5.06
CA LYS A 300 8.28 13.19 -4.61
C LYS A 300 8.65 12.47 -3.31
N ALA A 301 7.77 12.49 -2.32
CA ALA A 301 7.99 11.79 -1.06
C ALA A 301 8.13 10.29 -1.28
N ALA A 302 7.24 9.71 -2.08
CA ALA A 302 7.22 8.29 -2.35
C ALA A 302 8.47 7.80 -3.12
N ASN A 303 9.05 8.64 -4.00
CA ASN A 303 10.30 8.37 -4.70
C ASN A 303 11.52 8.26 -3.79
N VAL A 304 11.54 8.97 -2.65
CA VAL A 304 12.62 8.86 -1.66
C VAL A 304 12.69 7.42 -1.13
N TYR A 305 11.54 6.80 -0.89
CA TYR A 305 11.45 5.46 -0.31
C TYR A 305 11.60 4.34 -1.35
N ALA A 306 11.28 4.61 -2.61
CA ALA A 306 11.31 3.63 -3.70
C ALA A 306 12.67 2.93 -3.86
N GLY A 307 13.76 3.71 -3.83
CA GLY A 307 15.11 3.14 -3.92
C GLY A 307 15.51 2.40 -2.64
N GLN A 308 15.04 2.86 -1.49
CA GLN A 308 15.43 2.31 -0.19
C GLN A 308 14.73 0.98 0.10
N ILE A 309 13.43 0.85 -0.22
CA ILE A 309 12.71 -0.43 -0.06
C ILE A 309 13.34 -1.52 -0.93
N GLN A 310 13.70 -1.19 -2.16
CA GLN A 310 14.34 -2.13 -3.06
C GLN A 310 15.70 -2.58 -2.54
N ALA A 311 16.53 -1.64 -2.08
CA ALA A 311 17.84 -1.94 -1.51
C ALA A 311 17.71 -2.81 -0.25
N CYS A 312 16.80 -2.48 0.67
CA CYS A 312 16.66 -3.25 1.91
C CYS A 312 16.10 -4.65 1.67
N VAL A 313 15.14 -4.81 0.75
CA VAL A 313 14.61 -6.14 0.42
C VAL A 313 15.67 -7.00 -0.27
N TYR A 314 16.47 -6.41 -1.14
CA TYR A 314 17.59 -7.12 -1.78
C TYR A 314 18.62 -7.61 -0.75
N ASP A 315 18.99 -6.74 0.20
CA ASP A 315 19.92 -7.07 1.28
C ASP A 315 19.36 -8.17 2.19
N SER A 316 18.07 -8.08 2.55
CA SER A 316 17.36 -9.07 3.37
C SER A 316 17.36 -10.46 2.73
N LYS A 317 17.19 -10.54 1.40
CA LYS A 317 17.17 -11.81 0.66
C LYS A 317 18.55 -12.43 0.42
N SER A 318 19.62 -11.65 0.52
CA SER A 318 20.97 -12.10 0.20
C SER A 318 21.68 -12.79 1.36
N HIS A 319 20.97 -12.97 2.48
CA HIS A 319 21.49 -13.44 3.75
C HIS A 319 20.58 -14.49 4.37
#